data_AF-A0A2V7L7S3-F1
#
_entry.id   AF-A0A2V7L7S3-F1
#
_cell.length_a   1.000
_cell.length_b   1.000
_cell.length_c   1.000
_cell.angle_alpha   90.00
_cell.angle_beta   90.00
_cell.angle_gamma   90.00
#
_symmetry.space_group_name_H-M   'P 1'
#
loop_
_entity.id
_entity.type
_entity.pdbx_description
1 polymer ?
#
loop_
_entity_poly.entity_id
_entity_poly.type
_entity_poly.pdbx_seq_one_letter_code
_entity_poly.pdbx_strand_id
1 'polypeptide(L)'
;MLTLTSQRRRAGFTLIEILVVLVLMGVFMAAMVKLLLRQQRFYNSTSQLIQTRSQIRQATFMLPADLRGLSRQAGDIAIMTDSSIEIRSVFGSSVVCIVNPAASWISTVPVRQASGASMTNWKIAPAVNDSVAVYDEGASISPTDDGWRLARITAVTQVTVHTATAGCPTTTRLTQAADLVASNPSYQFTLSPAPIASTLPGASVRFFRRVHYSLWKWVTDGQWYLAYYDCVPNRVPVCVTPQPIAGPLRPYAAPGTTSGLEFTYYDSTGAVTANRLLVARISVVARAQGQSTINLTGAAAIPLRDSMRIEVGLRNR
;
A
#
# COMPACT_ATOMS: atom_id res chain seq x y z
N MET A 1 8.23 55.75 -78.22
CA MET A 1 7.28 55.66 -77.09
C MET A 1 8.10 55.25 -75.87
N LEU A 2 8.41 56.21 -75.00
CA LEU A 2 9.37 56.04 -73.89
C LEU A 2 8.70 55.35 -72.69
N THR A 3 9.30 54.25 -72.26
CA THR A 3 9.00 53.56 -70.99
C THR A 3 9.44 54.40 -69.81
N LEU A 4 8.48 54.94 -69.05
CA LEU A 4 8.71 55.58 -67.75
C LEU A 4 8.88 54.51 -66.68
N THR A 5 10.13 54.20 -66.33
CA THR A 5 10.46 53.43 -65.13
C THR A 5 10.22 54.29 -63.88
N SER A 6 9.18 53.95 -63.13
CA SER A 6 8.94 54.48 -61.79
C SER A 6 10.09 54.06 -60.85
N GLN A 7 11.03 54.97 -60.60
CA GLN A 7 11.96 54.83 -59.48
C GLN A 7 11.17 55.01 -58.17
N ARG A 8 10.82 53.89 -57.52
CA ARG A 8 10.41 53.90 -56.10
C ARG A 8 11.56 54.47 -55.27
N ARG A 9 11.43 55.73 -54.85
CA ARG A 9 12.28 56.31 -53.80
C ARG A 9 12.13 55.43 -52.56
N ARG A 10 13.18 54.70 -52.19
CA ARG A 10 13.26 54.02 -50.89
C ARG A 10 13.48 55.11 -49.85
N ALA A 11 12.44 55.48 -49.11
CA ALA A 11 12.59 56.33 -47.95
C ALA A 11 13.44 55.57 -46.91
N GLY A 12 14.58 56.13 -46.53
CA GLY A 12 15.38 55.60 -45.43
C GLY A 12 14.68 55.85 -44.09
N PHE A 13 14.85 54.92 -43.14
CA PHE A 13 14.31 55.07 -41.78
C PHE A 13 14.94 56.28 -41.08
N THR A 14 14.10 57.07 -40.40
CA THR A 14 14.59 58.19 -39.59
C THR A 14 15.14 57.66 -38.25
N LEU A 15 16.13 58.34 -37.67
CA LEU A 15 16.72 57.95 -36.39
C LEU A 15 15.68 57.90 -35.26
N ILE A 16 14.68 58.79 -35.32
CA ILE A 16 13.57 58.82 -34.37
C ILE A 16 12.64 57.61 -34.50
N GLU A 17 12.42 57.11 -35.71
CA GLU A 17 11.59 55.93 -35.97
C GLU A 17 12.25 54.66 -35.40
N ILE A 18 13.57 54.52 -35.56
CA ILE A 18 14.33 53.42 -34.94
C ILE A 18 14.29 53.50 -33.41
N LEU A 19 14.40 54.71 -32.84
CA LEU A 19 14.33 54.91 -31.39
C LEU A 19 12.96 54.51 -30.83
N VAL A 20 11.87 54.92 -31.48
CA VAL A 20 10.50 54.54 -31.08
C VAL A 20 10.30 53.03 -31.15
N VAL A 21 10.75 52.38 -32.22
CA VAL A 21 10.66 50.91 -32.36
C VAL A 21 11.42 50.19 -31.25
N LEU A 22 12.63 50.64 -30.91
CA LEU A 22 13.42 50.05 -29.82
C LEU A 22 12.72 50.16 -28.45
N VAL A 23 12.14 51.32 -28.15
CA VAL A 23 11.39 51.53 -26.89
C VAL A 23 10.16 50.62 -26.83
N LEU A 24 9.37 50.56 -27.91
CA LEU A 24 8.19 49.70 -27.98
C LEU A 24 8.55 48.21 -27.85
N MET A 25 9.61 47.77 -28.52
CA MET A 25 10.11 46.40 -28.41
C MET A 25 10.56 46.10 -26.98
N GLY A 26 11.25 47.03 -26.31
CA GLY A 26 11.64 46.89 -24.90
C GLY A 26 10.44 46.70 -23.96
N VAL A 27 9.38 47.49 -24.15
CA VAL A 27 8.13 47.35 -23.36
C VAL A 27 7.46 45.99 -23.63
N PHE A 28 7.37 45.58 -24.90
CA PHE A 28 6.81 44.27 -25.26
C PHE A 28 7.59 43.11 -24.66
N MET A 29 8.92 43.14 -24.77
CA MET A 29 9.78 42.10 -24.19
C MET A 29 9.65 42.05 -22.67
N ALA A 30 9.60 43.20 -21.99
CA ALA A 30 9.39 43.25 -20.55
C ALA A 30 8.01 42.70 -20.13
N ALA A 31 6.96 42.98 -20.90
CA ALA A 31 5.62 42.43 -20.67
C ALA A 31 5.59 40.91 -20.87
N MET A 32 6.23 40.40 -21.92
CA MET A 32 6.34 38.97 -22.20
C MET A 32 7.10 38.23 -21.10
N VAL A 33 8.24 38.77 -20.64
CA VAL A 33 9.02 38.19 -19.53
C VAL A 33 8.18 38.14 -18.25
N LYS A 34 7.43 39.21 -17.93
CA LYS A 34 6.52 39.20 -16.77
C LYS A 34 5.44 38.12 -16.87
N LEU A 35 4.87 37.93 -18.06
CA LEU A 35 3.87 36.89 -18.31
C LEU A 35 4.46 35.48 -18.14
N LEU A 36 5.63 35.21 -18.73
CA LEU A 36 6.33 33.93 -18.61
C LEU A 36 6.68 33.60 -17.15
N LEU A 37 7.21 34.57 -16.39
CA LEU A 37 7.51 34.37 -14.97
C LEU A 37 6.25 34.14 -14.13
N ARG A 38 5.10 34.70 -14.52
CA ARG A 38 3.82 34.44 -13.85
C ARG A 38 3.32 33.04 -14.18
N GLN A 39 3.41 32.63 -15.45
CA GLN A 39 3.04 31.29 -15.89
C GLN A 39 3.91 30.23 -15.18
N GLN A 40 5.24 30.38 -15.17
CA GLN A 40 6.15 29.44 -14.51
C GLN A 40 5.82 29.26 -13.03
N ARG A 41 5.58 30.36 -12.30
CA ARG A 41 5.17 30.31 -10.88
C ARG A 41 3.83 29.60 -10.67
N PHE A 42 2.86 29.85 -11.54
CA PHE A 42 1.56 29.19 -11.50
C PHE A 42 1.68 27.68 -11.79
N TYR A 43 2.45 27.30 -12.82
CA TYR A 43 2.71 25.90 -13.15
C TYR A 43 3.41 25.17 -12.02
N ASN A 44 4.46 25.76 -11.43
CA ASN A 44 5.16 25.17 -10.29
C ASN A 44 4.24 24.98 -9.08
N SER A 45 3.44 26.00 -8.75
CA SER A 45 2.49 25.94 -7.63
C SER A 45 1.41 24.87 -7.86
N THR A 46 0.90 24.77 -9.09
CA THR A 46 -0.14 23.79 -9.46
C THR A 46 0.42 22.36 -9.45
N SER A 47 1.62 22.15 -10.01
CA SER A 47 2.31 20.87 -9.98
C SER A 47 2.54 20.38 -8.55
N GLN A 48 3.04 21.27 -7.68
CA GLN A 48 3.25 20.95 -6.27
C GLN A 48 1.92 20.60 -5.56
N LEU A 49 0.84 21.32 -5.84
CA LEU A 49 -0.48 21.03 -5.29
C LEU A 49 -1.00 19.66 -5.73
N ILE A 50 -0.85 19.31 -7.01
CA ILE A 50 -1.23 18.01 -7.55
C ILE A 50 -0.42 16.90 -6.88
N GLN A 51 0.91 17.09 -6.77
CA GLN A 51 1.80 16.11 -6.15
C GLN A 51 1.44 15.87 -4.68
N THR A 52 1.25 16.93 -3.89
CA THR A 52 0.84 16.81 -2.48
C THR A 52 -0.49 16.07 -2.33
N ARG A 53 -1.47 16.36 -3.18
CA ARG A 53 -2.77 15.65 -3.16
C ARG A 53 -2.66 14.19 -3.58
N SER A 54 -1.84 13.90 -4.58
CA SER A 54 -1.58 12.52 -5.04
C SER A 54 -0.97 11.68 -3.92
N GLN A 55 -0.01 12.24 -3.18
CA GLN A 55 0.64 11.58 -2.04
C GLN A 55 -0.34 11.26 -0.90
N ILE A 56 -1.22 12.20 -0.53
CA ILE A 56 -2.28 11.93 0.45
C ILE A 56 -3.22 10.82 -0.04
N ARG A 57 -3.62 10.85 -1.30
CA ARG A 57 -4.52 9.83 -1.87
C ARG A 57 -3.89 8.44 -1.82
N GLN A 58 -2.60 8.32 -2.13
CA GLN A 58 -1.86 7.05 -2.02
C GLN A 58 -1.89 6.49 -0.59
N ALA A 59 -1.60 7.32 0.43
CA ALA A 59 -1.71 6.92 1.84
C ALA A 59 -3.12 6.39 2.18
N THR A 60 -4.13 7.13 1.75
CA THR A 60 -5.53 6.86 2.09
C THR A 60 -6.18 5.75 1.26
N PHE A 61 -5.52 5.24 0.22
CA PHE A 61 -6.01 4.11 -0.56
C PHE A 61 -5.54 2.77 0.01
N MET A 62 -4.28 2.69 0.43
CA MET A 62 -3.68 1.45 0.94
C MET A 62 -4.21 1.07 2.32
N LEU A 63 -4.27 2.03 3.25
CA LEU A 63 -4.71 1.76 4.62
C LEU A 63 -6.12 1.17 4.70
N PRO A 64 -7.16 1.71 4.03
CA PRO A 64 -8.49 1.09 4.05
C PRO A 64 -8.55 -0.32 3.49
N ALA A 65 -7.70 -0.67 2.52
CA ALA A 65 -7.70 -2.01 1.95
C ALA A 65 -7.31 -3.05 3.03
N ASP A 66 -6.25 -2.77 3.78
CA ASP A 66 -5.82 -3.63 4.89
C ASP A 66 -6.78 -3.57 6.07
N LEU A 67 -7.18 -2.35 6.49
CA LEU A 67 -8.01 -2.15 7.68
C LEU A 67 -9.41 -2.81 7.56
N ARG A 68 -9.99 -2.89 6.36
CA ARG A 68 -11.31 -3.53 6.16
C ARG A 68 -11.29 -5.04 6.38
N GLY A 69 -10.15 -5.69 6.16
CA GLY A 69 -10.00 -7.14 6.28
C GLY A 69 -9.81 -7.64 7.72
N LEU A 70 -9.54 -6.72 8.64
CA LEU A 70 -9.20 -7.07 10.02
C LEU A 70 -10.41 -7.62 10.78
N SER A 71 -10.14 -8.61 11.61
CA SER A 71 -11.07 -9.18 12.58
C SER A 71 -10.61 -8.86 14.00
N ARG A 72 -11.52 -8.27 14.79
CA ARG A 72 -11.23 -8.00 16.21
C ARG A 72 -11.20 -9.29 17.03
N GLN A 73 -12.07 -10.28 16.73
CA GLN A 73 -12.06 -11.58 17.42
C GLN A 73 -10.78 -12.36 17.15
N ALA A 74 -10.26 -12.28 15.92
CA ALA A 74 -9.03 -12.96 15.53
C ALA A 74 -7.76 -12.35 16.15
N GLY A 75 -7.90 -11.21 16.84
CA GLY A 75 -6.78 -10.48 17.43
C GLY A 75 -5.85 -9.88 16.37
N ASP A 76 -6.38 -9.46 15.23
CA ASP A 76 -5.56 -8.99 14.11
C ASP A 76 -4.85 -7.66 14.38
N ILE A 77 -5.30 -6.88 15.36
CA ILE A 77 -4.63 -5.64 15.81
C ILE A 77 -3.63 -5.99 16.91
N ALA A 78 -2.33 -5.89 16.63
CA ALA A 78 -1.25 -6.19 17.56
C ALA A 78 -0.83 -4.97 18.39
N ILE A 79 -0.69 -3.81 17.73
CA ILE A 79 -0.33 -2.54 18.37
C ILE A 79 -1.27 -1.47 17.82
N MET A 80 -1.73 -0.59 18.70
CA MET A 80 -2.49 0.58 18.28
C MET A 80 -2.05 1.79 19.10
N THR A 81 -1.65 2.85 18.41
CA THR A 81 -1.32 4.16 18.99
C THR A 81 -2.00 5.25 18.15
N ASP A 82 -1.81 6.51 18.54
CA ASP A 82 -2.31 7.67 17.81
C ASP A 82 -1.58 7.90 16.47
N SER A 83 -0.37 7.38 16.29
CA SER A 83 0.50 7.67 15.15
C SER A 83 1.06 6.42 14.48
N SER A 84 0.70 5.24 14.99
CA SER A 84 1.06 3.95 14.43
C SER A 84 0.01 2.87 14.70
N ILE A 85 0.01 1.87 13.83
CA ILE A 85 -0.82 0.67 13.98
C ILE A 85 -0.06 -0.55 13.44
N GLU A 86 -0.08 -1.64 14.19
CA GLU A 86 0.42 -2.95 13.74
C GLU A 86 -0.75 -3.91 13.59
N ILE A 87 -0.91 -4.46 12.39
CA ILE A 87 -2.04 -5.31 12.03
C ILE A 87 -1.57 -6.56 11.29
N ARG A 88 -2.37 -7.61 11.35
CA ARG A 88 -2.20 -8.81 10.52
C ARG A 88 -2.83 -8.56 9.14
N SER A 89 -2.01 -8.45 8.09
CA SER A 89 -2.47 -8.27 6.70
C SER A 89 -2.29 -9.56 5.88
N VAL A 90 -3.22 -9.82 4.97
CA VAL A 90 -3.18 -10.96 4.04
C VAL A 90 -2.22 -10.64 2.90
N PHE A 91 -1.21 -11.48 2.69
CA PHE A 91 -0.26 -11.30 1.58
C PHE A 91 -0.32 -12.42 0.53
N GLY A 92 -1.10 -13.47 0.79
CA GLY A 92 -1.23 -14.59 -0.11
C GLY A 92 -2.32 -15.57 0.28
N SER A 93 -2.63 -16.47 -0.65
CA SER A 93 -3.58 -17.56 -0.49
C SER A 93 -3.07 -18.82 -1.17
N SER A 94 -3.55 -19.97 -0.71
CA SER A 94 -3.32 -21.25 -1.36
C SER A 94 -4.49 -22.21 -1.12
N VAL A 95 -4.37 -23.43 -1.62
CA VAL A 95 -5.27 -24.54 -1.37
C VAL A 95 -4.45 -25.68 -0.75
N VAL A 96 -5.01 -26.30 0.29
CA VAL A 96 -4.45 -27.50 0.92
C VAL A 96 -4.51 -28.64 -0.11
N CYS A 97 -3.36 -29.22 -0.40
CA CYS A 97 -3.27 -30.40 -1.24
C CYS A 97 -3.20 -31.69 -0.42
N ILE A 98 -2.37 -31.70 0.62
CA ILE A 98 -2.29 -32.80 1.59
C ILE A 98 -2.33 -32.22 2.99
N VAL A 99 -3.03 -32.89 3.89
CA VAL A 99 -3.03 -32.61 5.33
C VAL A 99 -2.40 -33.80 6.07
N ASN A 100 -1.58 -33.51 7.08
CA ASN A 100 -1.09 -34.53 8.01
C ASN A 100 -1.20 -34.00 9.45
N PRO A 101 -2.34 -34.24 10.13
CA PRO A 101 -2.56 -33.80 11.51
C PRO A 101 -1.52 -34.37 12.48
N ALA A 102 -1.15 -35.64 12.34
CA ALA A 102 -0.21 -36.32 13.23
C ALA A 102 1.20 -35.71 13.19
N ALA A 103 1.67 -35.34 12.00
CA ALA A 103 2.95 -34.66 11.80
C ALA A 103 2.83 -33.12 11.80
N SER A 104 1.65 -32.59 12.14
CA SER A 104 1.36 -31.15 12.27
C SER A 104 1.64 -30.31 11.03
N TRP A 105 1.45 -30.83 9.82
CA TRP A 105 1.73 -30.08 8.59
C TRP A 105 0.63 -30.16 7.53
N ILE A 106 0.63 -29.15 6.66
CA ILE A 106 -0.15 -29.12 5.41
C ILE A 106 0.79 -28.90 4.23
N SER A 107 0.44 -29.40 3.05
CA SER A 107 1.14 -29.09 1.81
C SER A 107 0.24 -28.35 0.84
N THR A 108 0.81 -27.44 0.06
CA THR A 108 0.07 -26.63 -0.91
C THR A 108 0.14 -27.20 -2.32
N VAL A 109 -0.81 -26.79 -3.15
CA VAL A 109 -0.67 -26.87 -4.59
C VAL A 109 0.53 -26.02 -5.06
N PRO A 110 1.32 -26.45 -6.06
CA PRO A 110 2.37 -25.62 -6.65
C PRO A 110 1.87 -24.26 -7.14
N VAL A 111 2.79 -23.29 -7.22
CA VAL A 111 2.49 -21.90 -7.56
C VAL A 111 2.01 -21.75 -9.00
N ARG A 112 2.64 -22.48 -9.93
CA ARG A 112 2.23 -22.52 -11.34
C ARG A 112 1.50 -23.81 -11.61
N GLN A 113 0.38 -23.72 -12.33
CA GLN A 113 -0.39 -24.87 -12.76
C GLN A 113 -0.53 -24.84 -14.28
N ALA A 114 -0.32 -25.98 -14.92
CA ALA A 114 -0.42 -26.22 -16.36
C ALA A 114 -1.86 -26.05 -16.84
N SER A 115 -2.85 -26.26 -15.97
CA SER A 115 -4.26 -25.96 -16.22
C SER A 115 -4.55 -24.46 -16.36
N GLY A 116 -3.61 -23.58 -16.00
CA GLY A 116 -3.79 -22.13 -15.95
C GLY A 116 -4.56 -21.64 -14.71
N ALA A 117 -4.99 -22.54 -13.83
CA ALA A 117 -5.60 -22.15 -12.55
C ALA A 117 -4.55 -21.51 -11.63
N SER A 118 -4.98 -20.53 -10.83
CA SER A 118 -4.13 -19.86 -9.84
C SER A 118 -4.65 -20.18 -8.45
N MET A 119 -4.37 -21.39 -7.97
CA MET A 119 -4.81 -21.80 -6.62
C MET A 119 -3.84 -21.34 -5.54
N THR A 120 -2.57 -21.11 -5.90
CA THR A 120 -1.53 -20.62 -5.01
C THR A 120 -1.00 -19.29 -5.53
N ASN A 121 -1.12 -18.24 -4.72
CA ASN A 121 -0.63 -16.91 -5.05
C ASN A 121 -0.16 -16.18 -3.78
N TRP A 122 1.06 -15.68 -3.79
CA TRP A 122 1.58 -14.83 -2.73
C TRP A 122 2.63 -13.88 -3.30
N LYS A 123 2.65 -12.64 -2.79
CA LYS A 123 3.64 -11.63 -3.22
C LYS A 123 5.07 -11.99 -2.78
N ILE A 124 5.18 -12.65 -1.63
CA ILE A 124 6.43 -13.10 -0.99
C ILE A 124 6.16 -14.51 -0.49
N ALA A 125 7.13 -15.43 -0.57
CA ALA A 125 6.94 -16.77 -0.02
C ALA A 125 6.67 -16.71 1.51
N PRO A 126 5.70 -17.49 2.02
CA PRO A 126 5.49 -17.60 3.46
C PRO A 126 6.73 -18.11 4.17
N ALA A 127 7.01 -17.55 5.34
CA ALA A 127 8.18 -17.84 6.14
C ALA A 127 7.78 -18.34 7.54
N VAL A 128 8.75 -18.85 8.28
CA VAL A 128 8.57 -19.22 9.69
C VAL A 128 8.12 -18.00 10.49
N ASN A 129 7.19 -18.21 11.42
CA ASN A 129 6.49 -17.23 12.24
C ASN A 129 5.41 -16.38 11.54
N ASP A 130 5.17 -16.59 10.24
CA ASP A 130 3.95 -16.06 9.62
C ASP A 130 2.70 -16.74 10.21
N SER A 131 1.58 -16.04 10.16
CA SER A 131 0.28 -16.59 10.55
C SER A 131 -0.39 -17.18 9.31
N VAL A 132 -1.13 -18.28 9.50
CA VAL A 132 -1.94 -18.90 8.47
C VAL A 132 -3.34 -19.12 9.02
N ALA A 133 -4.35 -18.91 8.18
CA ALA A 133 -5.70 -19.39 8.45
C ALA A 133 -6.01 -20.51 7.45
N VAL A 134 -6.42 -21.66 7.95
CA VAL A 134 -6.85 -22.79 7.13
C VAL A 134 -8.35 -22.95 7.35
N TYR A 135 -9.10 -23.08 6.26
CA TYR A 135 -10.52 -23.35 6.34
C TYR A 135 -10.76 -24.80 6.76
N ASP A 136 -11.66 -24.99 7.70
CA ASP A 136 -12.02 -26.25 8.31
C ASP A 136 -13.53 -26.42 8.12
N GLU A 137 -13.95 -27.47 7.44
CA GLU A 137 -15.37 -27.79 7.15
C GLU A 137 -16.05 -28.52 8.33
N GLY A 138 -15.34 -28.64 9.46
CA GLY A 138 -15.84 -29.36 10.62
C GLY A 138 -15.96 -30.88 10.41
N ALA A 139 -16.54 -31.55 11.41
CA ALA A 139 -16.67 -33.01 11.43
C ALA A 139 -17.98 -33.48 10.80
N SER A 140 -18.93 -32.57 10.59
CA SER A 140 -20.25 -32.85 10.05
C SER A 140 -20.49 -32.07 8.77
N ILE A 141 -21.45 -32.52 7.95
CA ILE A 141 -21.87 -31.78 6.75
C ILE A 141 -22.87 -30.70 7.20
N SER A 142 -22.40 -29.73 7.99
CA SER A 142 -23.20 -28.63 8.52
C SER A 142 -22.43 -27.33 8.40
N PRO A 143 -23.06 -26.20 8.03
CA PRO A 143 -22.38 -24.91 7.97
C PRO A 143 -22.06 -24.33 9.36
N THR A 144 -22.40 -25.03 10.45
CA THR A 144 -22.27 -24.53 11.82
C THR A 144 -20.92 -24.83 12.47
N ASP A 145 -20.23 -25.88 12.02
CA ASP A 145 -18.89 -26.26 12.47
C ASP A 145 -17.77 -25.78 11.53
N ASP A 146 -18.15 -25.22 10.39
CA ASP A 146 -17.26 -24.53 9.46
C ASP A 146 -16.56 -23.33 10.10
N GLY A 147 -15.25 -23.22 9.92
CA GLY A 147 -14.51 -22.09 10.47
C GLY A 147 -13.10 -21.91 9.95
N TRP A 148 -12.59 -20.70 10.13
CA TRP A 148 -11.19 -20.40 9.90
C TRP A 148 -10.37 -20.76 11.14
N ARG A 149 -9.43 -21.69 10.98
CA ARG A 149 -8.48 -22.07 12.03
C ARG A 149 -7.18 -21.31 11.87
N LEU A 150 -6.85 -20.47 12.84
CA LEU A 150 -5.61 -19.72 12.86
C LEU A 150 -4.47 -20.56 13.46
N ALA A 151 -3.35 -20.59 12.77
CA ALA A 151 -2.11 -21.22 13.23
C ALA A 151 -0.90 -20.35 12.87
N ARG A 152 0.24 -20.64 13.48
CA ARG A 152 1.54 -20.08 13.16
C ARG A 152 2.37 -21.11 12.40
N ILE A 153 3.09 -20.66 11.37
CA ILE A 153 4.05 -21.48 10.64
C ILE A 153 5.31 -21.65 11.51
N THR A 154 5.67 -22.90 11.83
CA THR A 154 6.85 -23.24 12.63
C THR A 154 7.99 -23.78 11.78
N ALA A 155 7.69 -24.36 10.61
CA ALA A 155 8.68 -24.77 9.62
C ALA A 155 8.11 -24.65 8.21
N VAL A 156 9.00 -24.42 7.25
CA VAL A 156 8.67 -24.37 5.81
C VAL A 156 9.62 -25.32 5.09
N THR A 157 9.07 -26.21 4.27
CA THR A 157 9.85 -27.14 3.44
C THR A 157 9.34 -27.10 2.01
N GLN A 158 10.24 -26.87 1.06
CA GLN A 158 9.91 -27.00 -0.36
C GLN A 158 9.97 -28.47 -0.76
N VAL A 159 8.90 -28.96 -1.37
CA VAL A 159 8.77 -30.34 -1.81
C VAL A 159 8.79 -30.37 -3.33
N THR A 160 9.87 -30.93 -3.88
CA THR A 160 10.09 -31.10 -5.32
C THR A 160 9.76 -32.51 -5.82
N VAL A 161 9.59 -33.46 -4.89
CA VAL A 161 9.20 -34.84 -5.18
C VAL A 161 7.83 -35.08 -4.58
N HIS A 162 6.83 -35.31 -5.43
CA HIS A 162 5.43 -35.41 -5.01
C HIS A 162 5.05 -36.89 -4.90
N THR A 163 4.67 -37.31 -3.69
CA THR A 163 4.23 -38.68 -3.38
C THR A 163 2.86 -38.65 -2.72
N ALA A 164 2.27 -39.82 -2.46
CA ALA A 164 1.00 -39.92 -1.74
C ALA A 164 1.03 -39.25 -0.35
N THR A 165 2.21 -39.05 0.24
CA THR A 165 2.40 -38.52 1.60
C THR A 165 3.22 -37.24 1.65
N ALA A 166 3.59 -36.65 0.51
CA ALA A 166 4.40 -35.43 0.46
C ALA A 166 4.10 -34.60 -0.79
N GLY A 167 4.05 -33.28 -0.61
CA GLY A 167 3.80 -32.35 -1.72
C GLY A 167 2.35 -32.38 -2.19
N CYS A 168 2.18 -32.58 -3.50
CA CYS A 168 0.88 -32.50 -4.16
C CYS A 168 0.81 -33.43 -5.38
N PRO A 169 0.59 -34.74 -5.18
CA PRO A 169 0.55 -35.72 -6.26
C PRO A 169 -0.71 -35.55 -7.11
N THR A 170 -0.65 -36.05 -8.35
CA THR A 170 -1.77 -36.01 -9.31
C THR A 170 -3.02 -36.76 -8.84
N THR A 171 -2.88 -37.68 -7.87
CA THR A 171 -4.00 -38.40 -7.26
C THR A 171 -4.99 -37.47 -6.54
N THR A 172 -4.54 -36.28 -6.12
CA THR A 172 -5.41 -35.26 -5.52
C THR A 172 -6.33 -34.59 -6.55
N ARG A 173 -6.05 -34.73 -7.85
CA ARG A 173 -6.71 -34.02 -8.96
C ARG A 173 -6.56 -32.49 -8.92
N LEU A 174 -5.76 -31.97 -8.00
CA LEU A 174 -5.40 -30.55 -7.91
C LEU A 174 -4.18 -30.21 -8.78
N THR A 175 -3.43 -31.22 -9.22
CA THR A 175 -2.24 -31.11 -10.07
C THR A 175 -2.26 -32.13 -11.20
N GLN A 176 -1.54 -31.79 -12.27
CA GLN A 176 -1.25 -32.62 -13.43
C GLN A 176 0.23 -32.98 -13.46
N ALA A 177 0.61 -33.98 -14.26
CA ALA A 177 2.00 -34.41 -14.36
C ALA A 177 2.96 -33.28 -14.77
N ALA A 178 2.48 -32.33 -15.60
CA ALA A 178 3.24 -31.17 -16.03
C ALA A 178 3.53 -30.15 -14.90
N ASP A 179 2.80 -30.21 -13.77
CA ASP A 179 3.01 -29.33 -12.62
C ASP A 179 4.17 -29.79 -11.74
N LEU A 180 4.48 -31.09 -11.78
CA LEU A 180 5.39 -31.79 -10.86
C LEU A 180 6.84 -31.68 -11.32
N VAL A 181 7.32 -30.45 -11.51
CA VAL A 181 8.70 -30.15 -11.87
C VAL A 181 9.46 -29.54 -10.69
N ALA A 182 10.74 -29.85 -10.57
CA ALA A 182 11.57 -29.38 -9.45
C ALA A 182 11.63 -27.84 -9.33
N SER A 183 11.45 -27.11 -10.44
CA SER A 183 11.38 -25.65 -10.47
C SER A 183 10.05 -25.06 -10.00
N ASN A 184 9.04 -25.91 -9.73
CA ASN A 184 7.70 -25.54 -9.28
C ASN A 184 7.30 -26.36 -8.04
N PRO A 185 8.01 -26.19 -6.91
CA PRO A 185 7.76 -27.01 -5.73
C PRO A 185 6.40 -26.71 -5.09
N SER A 186 5.84 -27.74 -4.46
CA SER A 186 4.84 -27.54 -3.41
C SER A 186 5.51 -27.03 -2.14
N TYR A 187 4.75 -26.33 -1.29
CA TYR A 187 5.24 -25.88 0.01
C TYR A 187 4.57 -26.68 1.11
N GLN A 188 5.36 -27.27 1.99
CA GLN A 188 4.91 -27.90 3.21
C GLN A 188 5.12 -26.95 4.37
N PHE A 189 4.06 -26.70 5.12
CA PHE A 189 4.03 -25.82 6.27
C PHE A 189 3.70 -26.62 7.52
N THR A 190 4.64 -26.65 8.48
CA THR A 190 4.36 -27.17 9.82
C THR A 190 3.68 -26.07 10.62
N LEU A 191 2.56 -26.40 11.26
CA LEU A 191 1.65 -25.46 11.89
C LEU A 191 1.55 -25.68 13.40
N SER A 192 1.35 -24.59 14.13
CA SER A 192 1.02 -24.60 15.56
C SER A 192 -0.11 -23.59 15.84
N PRO A 193 -1.31 -24.03 16.30
CA PRO A 193 -1.72 -25.41 16.53
C PRO A 193 -1.68 -26.29 15.27
N ALA A 194 -1.59 -27.61 15.44
CA ALA A 194 -1.60 -28.58 14.35
C ALA A 194 -2.94 -28.51 13.58
N PRO A 195 -2.96 -28.79 12.26
CA PRO A 195 -4.21 -28.99 11.55
C PRO A 195 -4.95 -30.18 12.14
N ILE A 196 -6.27 -30.15 12.05
CA ILE A 196 -7.16 -31.19 12.58
C ILE A 196 -7.67 -32.10 11.46
N ALA A 197 -8.19 -33.26 11.82
CA ALA A 197 -8.59 -34.29 10.86
C ALA A 197 -9.76 -33.87 9.94
N SER A 198 -10.56 -32.88 10.35
CA SER A 198 -11.63 -32.28 9.54
C SER A 198 -11.15 -31.31 8.46
N THR A 199 -9.86 -30.90 8.49
CA THR A 199 -9.28 -30.12 7.40
C THR A 199 -9.07 -31.01 6.18
N LEU A 200 -9.82 -30.78 5.11
CA LEU A 200 -9.79 -31.63 3.92
C LEU A 200 -8.82 -31.12 2.84
N PRO A 201 -8.29 -32.00 1.97
CA PRO A 201 -7.71 -31.59 0.69
C PRO A 201 -8.71 -30.74 -0.11
N GLY A 202 -8.26 -29.63 -0.68
CA GLY A 202 -9.11 -28.62 -1.30
C GLY A 202 -9.47 -27.44 -0.39
N ALA A 203 -9.21 -27.54 0.92
CA ALA A 203 -9.46 -26.44 1.85
C ALA A 203 -8.68 -25.17 1.49
N SER A 204 -9.32 -24.02 1.65
CA SER A 204 -8.67 -22.74 1.36
C SER A 204 -7.71 -22.31 2.48
N VAL A 205 -6.61 -21.70 2.09
CA VAL A 205 -5.54 -21.23 2.99
C VAL A 205 -5.30 -19.75 2.74
N ARG A 206 -5.19 -18.97 3.82
CA ARG A 206 -4.80 -17.56 3.79
C ARG A 206 -3.53 -17.36 4.60
N PHE A 207 -2.56 -16.70 4.01
CA PHE A 207 -1.31 -16.35 4.69
C PHE A 207 -1.33 -14.90 5.11
N PHE A 208 -0.87 -14.67 6.32
CA PHE A 208 -0.85 -13.36 6.92
C PHE A 208 0.51 -13.06 7.52
N ARG A 209 0.88 -11.79 7.42
CA ARG A 209 2.06 -11.24 8.04
C ARG A 209 1.71 -9.98 8.78
N ARG A 210 2.44 -9.67 9.84
CA ARG A 210 2.22 -8.41 10.54
C ARG A 210 2.82 -7.28 9.72
N VAL A 211 2.05 -6.22 9.56
CA VAL A 211 2.48 -4.99 8.92
C VAL A 211 2.33 -3.87 9.94
N HIS A 212 3.36 -3.04 10.03
CA HIS A 212 3.34 -1.87 10.88
C HIS A 212 3.28 -0.63 9.99
N TYR A 213 2.32 0.24 10.27
CA TYR A 213 2.21 1.56 9.68
C TYR A 213 2.53 2.59 10.73
N SER A 214 3.39 3.56 10.41
CA SER A 214 3.69 4.66 11.33
C SER A 214 4.07 5.93 10.60
N LEU A 215 3.97 7.05 11.32
CA LEU A 215 4.56 8.31 10.91
C LEU A 215 6.07 8.27 11.21
N TRP A 216 6.89 8.28 10.18
CA TRP A 216 8.34 8.13 10.29
C TRP A 216 9.08 9.28 9.64
N LYS A 217 10.13 9.78 10.30
CA LYS A 217 11.03 10.78 9.75
C LYS A 217 12.11 10.11 8.91
N TRP A 218 12.09 10.31 7.61
CA TRP A 218 13.05 9.73 6.69
C TRP A 218 14.42 10.39 6.85
N VAL A 219 15.47 9.58 6.93
CA VAL A 219 16.82 10.05 7.30
C VAL A 219 17.46 10.83 6.15
N THR A 220 17.15 10.49 4.89
CA THR A 220 17.78 11.08 3.71
C THR A 220 17.42 12.55 3.49
N ASP A 221 16.16 12.94 3.75
CA ASP A 221 15.65 14.29 3.48
C ASP A 221 15.07 15.00 4.72
N GLY A 222 15.05 14.30 5.87
CA GLY A 222 14.51 14.81 7.12
C GLY A 222 13.00 15.04 7.12
N GLN A 223 12.27 14.57 6.10
CA GLN A 223 10.83 14.76 5.97
C GLN A 223 10.05 13.60 6.60
N TRP A 224 8.77 13.83 6.91
CA TRP A 224 7.91 12.82 7.52
C TRP A 224 7.09 12.09 6.48
N TYR A 225 6.97 10.77 6.61
CA TYR A 225 6.25 9.92 5.68
C TYR A 225 5.39 8.91 6.43
N LEU A 226 4.32 8.44 5.79
CA LEU A 226 3.68 7.19 6.16
C LEU A 226 4.63 6.06 5.75
N ALA A 227 5.23 5.42 6.75
CA ALA A 227 6.11 4.29 6.57
C ALA A 227 5.36 2.97 6.72
N TYR A 228 5.81 1.98 5.97
CA TYR A 228 5.40 0.59 6.08
C TYR A 228 6.57 -0.29 6.45
N TYR A 229 6.32 -1.19 7.40
CA TYR A 229 7.27 -2.19 7.83
C TYR A 229 6.59 -3.56 7.69
N ASP A 230 7.30 -4.48 7.04
CA ASP A 230 6.99 -5.90 7.15
C ASP A 230 7.58 -6.38 8.49
N CYS A 231 6.74 -6.96 9.34
CA CYS A 231 7.11 -7.44 10.67
C CYS A 231 6.81 -8.95 10.79
N VAL A 232 7.84 -9.72 11.15
CA VAL A 232 7.75 -11.16 11.38
C VAL A 232 8.26 -11.45 12.80
N PRO A 233 7.42 -12.02 13.69
CA PRO A 233 7.85 -12.36 15.04
C PRO A 233 9.11 -13.24 15.02
N ASN A 234 10.02 -13.05 15.96
CA ASN A 234 11.27 -13.81 16.10
C ASN A 234 12.25 -13.71 14.91
N ARG A 235 11.98 -12.87 13.90
CA ARG A 235 12.99 -12.46 12.92
C ARG A 235 13.89 -11.38 13.52
N VAL A 236 15.15 -11.30 13.09
CA VAL A 236 16.08 -10.22 13.47
C VAL A 236 16.49 -9.42 12.22
N PRO A 237 16.13 -8.13 12.11
CA PRO A 237 15.19 -7.41 12.97
C PRO A 237 13.74 -7.91 12.79
N VAL A 238 12.90 -7.74 13.82
CA VAL A 238 11.49 -8.17 13.79
C VAL A 238 10.77 -7.47 12.63
N CYS A 239 10.93 -6.15 12.56
CA CYS A 239 10.46 -5.34 11.45
C CYS A 239 11.64 -4.97 10.54
N VAL A 240 11.47 -5.14 9.23
CA VAL A 240 12.49 -4.71 8.25
C VAL A 240 12.58 -3.19 8.18
N THR A 241 13.57 -2.69 7.42
CA THR A 241 13.72 -1.27 7.13
C THR A 241 12.41 -0.66 6.59
N PRO A 242 11.97 0.50 7.10
CA PRO A 242 10.75 1.14 6.64
C PRO A 242 10.78 1.45 5.15
N GLN A 243 9.64 1.31 4.50
CA GLN A 243 9.41 1.80 3.13
C GLN A 243 8.48 3.02 3.18
N PRO A 244 8.84 4.15 2.55
CA PRO A 244 7.97 5.32 2.51
C PRO A 244 6.86 5.07 1.47
N ILE A 245 5.61 5.06 1.90
CA ILE A 245 4.46 4.88 1.01
C ILE A 245 3.94 6.22 0.51
N ALA A 246 3.91 7.22 1.40
CA ALA A 246 3.28 8.50 1.10
C ALA A 246 3.83 9.63 1.97
N GLY A 247 4.02 10.80 1.36
CA GLY A 247 4.45 12.02 2.03
C GLY A 247 5.02 13.04 1.03
N PRO A 248 5.57 14.17 1.49
CA PRO A 248 5.78 14.54 2.89
C PRO A 248 4.50 14.84 3.68
N LEU A 249 4.44 14.34 4.91
CA LEU A 249 3.43 14.63 5.91
C LEU A 249 3.94 15.69 6.91
N ARG A 250 3.03 16.27 7.70
CA ARG A 250 3.45 17.12 8.82
C ARG A 250 4.21 16.29 9.87
N PRO A 251 5.06 16.92 10.69
CA PRO A 251 5.71 16.25 11.81
C PRO A 251 4.73 15.62 12.79
N TYR A 252 5.21 14.63 13.54
CA TYR A 252 4.51 14.16 14.72
C TYR A 252 4.34 15.31 15.71
N ALA A 253 3.16 15.39 16.30
CA ALA A 253 2.83 16.33 17.35
C ALA A 253 2.02 15.56 18.41
N ALA A 254 2.21 15.88 19.69
CA ALA A 254 1.62 15.14 20.79
C ALA A 254 0.07 15.12 20.75
N PRO A 255 -0.58 14.13 21.38
CA PRO A 255 -2.04 14.05 21.46
C PRO A 255 -2.66 15.38 21.89
N GLY A 256 -3.71 15.82 21.18
CA GLY A 256 -4.35 17.13 21.38
C GLY A 256 -3.79 18.26 20.50
N THR A 257 -2.74 17.99 19.71
CA THR A 257 -2.23 18.88 18.66
C THR A 257 -2.32 18.23 17.27
N THR A 258 -2.10 19.01 16.20
CA THR A 258 -2.29 18.50 14.83
C THR A 258 -1.05 17.75 14.31
N SER A 259 -1.00 16.43 14.51
CA SER A 259 0.00 15.52 13.92
C SER A 259 -0.21 15.33 12.40
N GLY A 260 0.86 14.96 11.68
CA GLY A 260 0.79 14.59 10.25
C GLY A 260 0.03 13.30 9.95
N LEU A 261 -0.04 12.40 10.92
CA LEU A 261 -0.84 11.18 10.87
C LEU A 261 -1.48 10.97 12.23
N GLU A 262 -2.75 10.62 12.21
CA GLU A 262 -3.55 10.44 13.42
C GLU A 262 -4.51 9.27 13.25
N PHE A 263 -4.49 8.34 14.19
CA PHE A 263 -5.41 7.22 14.31
C PHE A 263 -6.32 7.42 15.53
N THR A 264 -7.63 7.27 15.32
CA THR A 264 -8.62 7.26 16.40
C THR A 264 -9.46 6.01 16.29
N TYR A 265 -9.56 5.26 17.38
CA TYR A 265 -10.24 3.97 17.44
C TYR A 265 -11.57 4.13 18.16
N TYR A 266 -12.64 3.63 17.56
CA TYR A 266 -13.99 3.69 18.10
C TYR A 266 -14.54 2.30 18.31
N ASP A 267 -15.29 2.11 19.38
CA ASP A 267 -16.06 0.88 19.62
C ASP A 267 -17.37 0.86 18.83
N SER A 268 -18.18 -0.18 19.03
CA SER A 268 -19.47 -0.36 18.35
C SER A 268 -20.53 0.67 18.71
N THR A 269 -20.38 1.38 19.83
CA THR A 269 -21.28 2.46 20.26
C THR A 269 -20.84 3.83 19.75
N GLY A 270 -19.62 3.91 19.18
CA GLY A 270 -19.02 5.14 18.69
C GLY A 270 -18.17 5.87 19.72
N ALA A 271 -17.92 5.29 20.90
CA ALA A 271 -17.01 5.85 21.90
C ALA A 271 -15.55 5.53 21.55
N VAL A 272 -14.62 6.41 21.92
CA VAL A 272 -13.19 6.19 21.70
C VAL A 272 -12.70 5.08 22.64
N THR A 273 -11.96 4.11 22.11
CA THR A 273 -11.50 2.96 22.88
C THR A 273 -10.00 2.75 22.79
N ALA A 274 -9.39 2.42 23.94
CA ALA A 274 -8.01 1.93 24.04
C ALA A 274 -7.96 0.39 24.12
N ASN A 275 -9.10 -0.30 24.00
CA ASN A 275 -9.15 -1.75 23.95
C ASN A 275 -9.23 -2.26 22.51
N ARG A 276 -8.16 -2.93 22.05
CA ARG A 276 -8.03 -3.52 20.71
C ARG A 276 -9.16 -4.48 20.33
N LEU A 277 -9.71 -5.19 21.32
CA LEU A 277 -10.78 -6.17 21.11
C LEU A 277 -12.17 -5.53 20.95
N LEU A 278 -12.31 -4.23 21.26
CA LEU A 278 -13.57 -3.51 21.15
C LEU A 278 -13.66 -2.64 19.90
N VAL A 279 -12.55 -2.47 19.16
CA VAL A 279 -12.51 -1.62 17.96
C VAL A 279 -13.53 -2.12 16.93
N ALA A 280 -14.38 -1.21 16.46
CA ALA A 280 -15.36 -1.44 15.39
C ALA A 280 -15.19 -0.45 14.22
N ARG A 281 -14.56 0.69 14.44
CA ARG A 281 -14.24 1.70 13.42
C ARG A 281 -12.91 2.38 13.73
N ILE A 282 -12.12 2.64 12.70
CA ILE A 282 -10.85 3.35 12.77
C ILE A 282 -10.96 4.59 11.89
N SER A 283 -10.74 5.77 12.49
CA SER A 283 -10.56 7.02 11.75
C SER A 283 -9.08 7.24 11.54
N VAL A 284 -8.67 7.51 10.30
CA VAL A 284 -7.30 7.89 9.97
C VAL A 284 -7.33 9.28 9.36
N VAL A 285 -6.51 10.18 9.89
CA VAL A 285 -6.30 11.52 9.35
C VAL A 285 -4.85 11.64 8.89
N ALA A 286 -4.64 11.92 7.61
CA ALA A 286 -3.34 12.25 7.05
C ALA A 286 -3.32 13.74 6.68
N ARG A 287 -2.27 14.45 7.11
CA ARG A 287 -2.08 15.89 6.86
C ARG A 287 -0.75 16.10 6.16
N ALA A 288 -0.78 16.48 4.89
CA ALA A 288 0.42 16.77 4.12
C ALA A 288 0.79 18.25 4.18
N GLN A 289 2.08 18.50 3.96
CA GLN A 289 2.63 19.83 3.85
C GLN A 289 3.51 19.89 2.60
N GLY A 290 3.24 20.86 1.73
CA GLY A 290 4.08 21.11 0.57
C GLY A 290 5.46 21.60 0.99
N GLN A 291 6.49 21.22 0.22
CA GLN A 291 7.88 21.57 0.51
C GLN A 291 8.19 23.06 0.27
N SER A 292 7.39 23.74 -0.55
CA SER A 292 7.53 25.17 -0.80
C SER A 292 6.21 25.93 -0.58
N THR A 293 6.32 27.23 -0.39
CA THR A 293 5.18 28.12 -0.36
C THR A 293 4.62 28.32 -1.76
N ILE A 294 3.32 28.19 -1.93
CA ILE A 294 2.63 28.39 -3.20
C ILE A 294 2.07 29.82 -3.30
N ASN A 295 2.01 30.34 -4.52
CA ASN A 295 1.41 31.64 -4.81
C ASN A 295 0.54 31.54 -6.07
N LEU A 296 -0.74 31.21 -5.87
CA LEU A 296 -1.70 30.98 -6.96
C LEU A 296 -2.40 32.28 -7.42
N THR A 297 -2.54 33.26 -6.53
CA THR A 297 -3.36 34.47 -6.76
C THR A 297 -2.56 35.77 -6.84
N GLY A 298 -1.23 35.72 -6.69
CA GLY A 298 -0.36 36.90 -6.61
C GLY A 298 -0.24 37.49 -5.20
N ALA A 299 -0.86 36.87 -4.19
CA ALA A 299 -0.75 37.23 -2.78
C ALA A 299 0.57 36.75 -2.14
N ALA A 300 0.73 36.91 -0.82
CA ALA A 300 1.87 36.36 -0.10
C ALA A 300 1.94 34.83 -0.28
N ALA A 301 3.16 34.29 -0.43
CA ALA A 301 3.36 32.86 -0.60
C ALA A 301 3.02 32.13 0.71
N ILE A 302 2.12 31.15 0.65
CA ILE A 302 1.64 30.41 1.83
C ILE A 302 2.09 28.94 1.75
N PRO A 303 2.41 28.29 2.88
CA PRO A 303 2.73 26.87 2.88
C PRO A 303 1.49 26.09 2.45
N LEU A 304 1.62 25.25 1.41
CA LEU A 304 0.54 24.36 1.01
C LEU A 304 0.29 23.35 2.14
N ARG A 305 -0.95 23.30 2.62
CA ARG A 305 -1.42 22.32 3.60
C ARG A 305 -2.67 21.67 3.04
N ASP A 306 -2.73 20.36 3.13
CA ASP A 306 -3.91 19.59 2.75
C ASP A 306 -4.08 18.44 3.74
N SER A 307 -5.32 18.01 3.94
CA SER A 307 -5.64 16.93 4.87
C SER A 307 -6.78 16.09 4.36
N MET A 308 -6.68 14.79 4.60
CA MET A 308 -7.74 13.84 4.30
C MET A 308 -8.03 13.00 5.53
N ARG A 309 -9.32 12.85 5.81
CA ARG A 309 -9.85 11.94 6.82
C ARG A 309 -10.57 10.80 6.13
N ILE A 310 -10.26 9.59 6.56
CA ILE A 310 -10.96 8.37 6.16
C ILE A 310 -11.50 7.68 7.40
N GLU A 311 -12.69 7.11 7.28
CA GLU A 311 -13.26 6.26 8.32
C GLU A 311 -13.44 4.86 7.75
N VAL A 312 -12.91 3.88 8.47
CA VAL A 312 -12.94 2.48 8.07
C VAL A 312 -13.65 1.68 9.16
N GLY A 313 -14.83 1.16 8.82
CA GLY A 313 -15.51 0.17 9.66
C GLY A 313 -14.88 -1.21 9.48
N LEU A 314 -14.61 -1.89 10.59
CA LEU A 314 -14.20 -3.29 10.59
C LEU A 314 -15.40 -4.15 10.17
N ARG A 315 -15.20 -5.04 9.19
CA ARG A 315 -16.25 -5.93 8.67
C ARG A 315 -16.42 -7.20 9.49
N ASN A 316 -15.31 -7.74 10.01
CA ASN A 316 -15.31 -8.95 10.81
C ASN A 316 -15.39 -8.55 12.30
N ARG A 317 -16.62 -8.41 12.78
CA ARG A 317 -16.97 -7.89 14.11
C ARG A 317 -17.40 -8.93 15.08
#